data_AF-A0A7V8VVI8-F1
#
_entry.id   AF-A0A7V8VVI8-F1
#
_cell.length_a   1.000
_cell.length_b   1.000
_cell.length_c   1.000
_cell.angle_alpha   90.00
_cell.angle_beta   90.00
_cell.angle_gamma   90.00
#
_symmetry.space_group_name_H-M   'P 1'
#
loop_
_entity.id
_entity.type
_entity.pdbx_description
1 polymer ?
#
loop_
_entity_poly.entity_id
_entity_poly.type
_entity_poly.pdbx_seq_one_letter_code
_entity_poly.pdbx_strand_id
1 'polypeptide(L)'
;MLAQNETDALAREMANAYRRMAAFYRDQMKFTGPSADKCARGTDNLEQEAAEDRQRILERPFDQVTWWDLVRLAEQNPGDAQVVWIRIREEAQCELASGHRTAQVLEWRGEPFQRARFLAIRDSFRGSTPPQNGIEAALIDTAAEAFGDYLEWSEHFHMQVSSEVESERHQLEHEGGWNPPRLSMADAIEQSSRMAERAYTRFLRTIKMVHELRRTSSSIYVGSAGQINLGQQQVNVAASPSPPNTVGQDLPKS
;
A
#
# COMPACT_ATOMS: atom_id res chain seq x y z
N MET A 1 21.04 5.14 9.59
CA MET A 1 20.52 5.85 10.77
C MET A 1 19.03 6.02 10.57
N LEU A 2 18.17 5.53 11.47
CA LEU A 2 16.71 5.66 11.34
C LEU A 2 16.31 7.13 11.55
N ALA A 3 15.22 7.56 10.90
CA ALA A 3 14.66 8.89 11.15
C ALA A 3 14.11 8.95 12.59
N GLN A 4 14.30 10.06 13.29
CA GLN A 4 13.89 10.18 14.70
C GLN A 4 12.42 9.78 14.94
N ASN A 5 11.52 10.24 14.07
CA ASN A 5 10.09 9.92 14.15
C ASN A 5 9.81 8.41 14.04
N GLU A 6 10.62 7.70 13.24
CA GLU A 6 10.49 6.26 13.08
C GLU A 6 10.95 5.52 14.34
N THR A 7 12.06 5.96 14.92
CA THR A 7 12.56 5.44 16.20
C THR A 7 11.51 5.58 17.31
N ASP A 8 10.86 6.73 17.40
CA ASP A 8 9.84 6.99 18.43
C ASP A 8 8.58 6.14 18.23
N ALA A 9 8.17 5.92 16.97
CA ALA A 9 7.04 5.07 16.63
C ALA A 9 7.35 3.59 16.95
N LEU A 10 8.54 3.13 16.57
CA LEU A 10 9.03 1.78 16.85
C LEU A 10 9.09 1.52 18.36
N ALA A 11 9.69 2.43 19.13
CA ALA A 11 9.78 2.32 20.59
C ALA A 11 8.40 2.25 21.25
N ARG A 12 7.41 2.99 20.74
CA ARG A 12 6.04 2.97 21.24
C ARG A 12 5.36 1.62 21.03
N GLU A 13 5.48 1.05 19.84
CA GLU A 13 4.87 -0.26 19.53
C GLU A 13 5.55 -1.40 20.30
N MET A 14 6.87 -1.33 20.45
CA MET A 14 7.63 -2.23 21.31
C MET A 14 7.19 -2.13 22.78
N ALA A 15 7.04 -0.92 23.31
CA ALA A 15 6.52 -0.72 24.66
C ALA A 15 5.07 -1.23 24.83
N ASN A 16 4.22 -1.09 23.81
CA ASN A 16 2.86 -1.63 23.82
C ASN A 16 2.86 -3.17 23.83
N ALA A 17 3.71 -3.80 23.01
CA ALA A 17 3.86 -5.25 22.99
C ALA A 17 4.39 -5.78 24.31
N TYR A 18 5.40 -5.11 24.87
CA TYR A 18 5.93 -5.41 26.20
C TYR A 18 4.85 -5.39 27.28
N ARG A 19 4.06 -4.29 27.36
CA ARG A 19 2.97 -4.16 28.34
C ARG A 19 1.93 -5.27 28.20
N ARG A 20 1.55 -5.64 26.97
CA ARG A 20 0.62 -6.74 26.72
C ARG A 20 1.18 -8.08 27.21
N MET A 21 2.46 -8.35 26.98
CA MET A 21 3.07 -9.61 27.40
C MET A 21 3.26 -9.69 28.92
N ALA A 22 3.70 -8.60 29.56
CA ALA A 22 3.80 -8.55 31.03
C ALA A 22 2.40 -8.73 31.69
N ALA A 23 1.36 -8.13 31.11
CA ALA A 23 -0.01 -8.35 31.55
C ALA A 23 -0.45 -9.81 31.36
N PHE A 24 -0.13 -10.45 30.23
CA PHE A 24 -0.42 -11.86 30.00
C PHE A 24 0.21 -12.76 31.09
N TYR A 25 1.51 -12.61 31.37
CA TYR A 25 2.17 -13.40 32.42
C TYR A 25 1.57 -13.18 33.80
N ARG A 26 1.24 -11.93 34.15
CA ARG A 26 0.62 -11.61 35.43
C ARG A 26 -0.80 -12.19 35.53
N ASP A 27 -1.64 -11.93 34.53
CA ASP A 27 -3.08 -12.16 34.61
C ASP A 27 -3.45 -13.61 34.27
N GLN A 28 -2.78 -14.22 33.29
CA GLN A 28 -3.03 -15.59 32.83
C GLN A 28 -2.15 -16.60 33.56
N MET A 29 -0.83 -16.34 33.67
CA MET A 29 0.12 -17.28 34.29
C MET A 29 0.27 -17.08 35.81
N LYS A 30 -0.43 -16.10 36.39
CA LYS A 30 -0.46 -15.79 37.83
C LYS A 30 0.92 -15.47 38.43
N PHE A 31 1.84 -14.97 37.60
CA PHE A 31 3.13 -14.52 38.06
C PHE A 31 3.02 -13.21 38.85
N THR A 32 3.90 -13.03 39.84
CA THR A 32 4.04 -11.74 40.53
C THR A 32 4.50 -10.65 39.55
N GLY A 33 4.28 -9.38 39.87
CA GLY A 33 4.73 -8.27 39.01
C GLY A 33 6.20 -8.38 38.59
N PRO A 34 7.15 -8.54 39.53
CA PRO A 34 8.56 -8.71 39.18
C PRO A 34 8.87 -9.98 38.37
N SER A 35 8.20 -11.11 38.65
CA SER A 35 8.37 -12.34 37.87
C SER A 35 7.84 -12.16 36.44
N ALA A 36 6.65 -11.57 36.29
CA ALA A 36 6.05 -11.30 34.99
C ALA A 36 6.90 -10.33 34.15
N ASP A 37 7.51 -9.32 34.76
CA ASP A 37 8.48 -8.41 34.12
C ASP A 37 9.69 -9.19 33.59
N LYS A 38 10.30 -10.04 34.43
CA LYS A 38 11.44 -10.87 34.04
C LYS A 38 11.12 -11.79 32.86
N CYS A 39 10.00 -12.51 32.92
CA CYS A 39 9.53 -13.40 31.84
C CYS A 39 9.21 -12.64 30.56
N ALA A 40 8.60 -11.44 30.67
CA ALA A 40 8.27 -10.62 29.50
C ALA A 40 9.53 -10.11 28.78
N ARG A 41 10.59 -9.79 29.54
CA ARG A 41 11.91 -9.44 29.01
C ARG A 41 12.72 -10.67 28.56
N GLY A 42 12.37 -11.86 29.04
CA GLY A 42 13.16 -13.09 28.86
C GLY A 42 14.49 -13.06 29.60
N THR A 43 14.55 -12.35 30.73
CA THR A 43 15.75 -12.22 31.59
C THR A 43 15.91 -13.36 32.59
N ASP A 44 14.88 -14.17 32.74
CA ASP A 44 14.85 -15.41 33.51
C ASP A 44 15.29 -16.63 32.70
N ASN A 45 15.39 -16.51 31.38
CA ASN A 45 15.85 -17.58 30.51
C ASN A 45 17.31 -17.96 30.81
N LEU A 46 17.61 -19.24 30.71
CA LEU A 46 18.99 -19.71 30.68
C LEU A 46 19.71 -19.14 29.45
N GLU A 47 21.03 -18.96 29.51
CA GLU A 47 21.83 -18.41 28.41
C GLU A 47 21.62 -19.20 27.10
N GLN A 48 21.53 -20.52 27.20
CA GLN A 48 21.24 -21.40 26.05
C GLN A 48 19.83 -21.16 25.47
N GLU A 49 18.80 -21.05 26.31
CA GLU A 49 17.43 -20.79 25.86
C GLU A 49 17.31 -19.40 25.23
N ALA A 50 18.01 -18.41 25.78
CA ALA A 50 18.08 -17.07 25.21
C ALA A 50 18.76 -17.08 23.83
N ALA A 51 19.86 -17.83 23.68
CA ALA A 51 20.55 -17.98 22.40
C ALA A 51 19.71 -18.70 21.34
N GLU A 52 19.04 -19.81 21.72
CA GLU A 52 18.13 -20.56 20.84
C GLU A 52 16.94 -19.70 20.41
N ASP A 53 16.35 -18.93 21.33
CA ASP A 53 15.25 -18.04 21.02
C ASP A 53 15.66 -16.89 20.09
N ARG A 54 16.82 -16.27 20.35
CA ARG A 54 17.42 -15.26 19.47
C ARG A 54 17.59 -15.81 18.06
N GLN A 55 18.20 -16.99 17.91
CA GLN A 55 18.40 -17.62 16.61
C GLN A 55 17.06 -17.89 15.91
N ARG A 56 16.08 -18.42 16.65
CA ARG A 56 14.72 -18.66 16.15
C ARG A 56 14.06 -17.38 15.63
N ILE A 57 14.25 -16.23 16.29
CA ILE A 57 13.70 -14.95 15.82
C ILE A 57 14.42 -14.49 14.55
N LEU A 58 15.74 -14.62 14.48
CA LEU A 58 16.54 -14.20 13.32
C LEU A 58 16.18 -14.98 12.05
N GLU A 59 15.86 -16.27 12.19
CA GLU A 59 15.51 -17.16 11.07
C GLU A 59 14.03 -17.12 10.68
N ARG A 60 13.18 -16.52 11.53
CA ARG A 60 11.73 -16.47 11.32
C ARG A 60 11.37 -15.70 10.04
N PRO A 61 10.35 -16.14 9.28
CA PRO A 61 9.78 -15.35 8.19
C PRO A 61 9.34 -13.96 8.68
N PHE A 62 9.58 -12.92 7.88
CA PHE A 62 9.40 -11.52 8.31
C PHE A 62 7.95 -11.20 8.71
N ASP A 63 6.98 -11.85 8.07
CA ASP A 63 5.53 -11.72 8.33
C ASP A 63 5.10 -12.41 9.63
N GLN A 64 5.97 -13.24 10.21
CA GLN A 64 5.75 -13.93 11.48
C GLN A 64 6.50 -13.27 12.65
N VAL A 65 7.42 -12.34 12.39
CA VAL A 65 8.11 -11.59 13.44
C VAL A 65 7.11 -10.66 14.13
N THR A 66 6.97 -10.82 15.43
CA THR A 66 6.06 -10.00 16.24
C THR A 66 6.80 -8.82 16.88
N TRP A 67 6.04 -7.81 17.31
CA TRP A 67 6.60 -6.72 18.12
C TRP A 67 7.24 -7.22 19.42
N TRP A 68 6.77 -8.33 19.98
CA TRP A 68 7.37 -8.92 21.18
C TRP A 68 8.72 -9.58 20.88
N ASP A 69 8.87 -10.22 19.72
CA ASP A 69 10.17 -10.74 19.27
C ASP A 69 11.20 -9.60 19.16
N LEU A 70 10.81 -8.44 18.60
CA LEU A 70 11.69 -7.27 18.54
C LEU A 70 12.06 -6.72 19.92
N VAL A 71 11.13 -6.72 20.88
CA VAL A 71 11.42 -6.34 22.28
C VAL A 71 12.46 -7.26 22.87
N ARG A 72 12.29 -8.58 22.73
CA ARG A 72 13.23 -9.56 23.27
C ARG A 72 14.62 -9.45 22.65
N LEU A 73 14.69 -9.27 21.33
CA LEU A 73 15.95 -9.00 20.67
C LEU A 73 16.58 -7.72 21.20
N ALA A 74 15.83 -6.63 21.38
CA ALA A 74 16.38 -5.37 21.82
C ALA A 74 16.93 -5.41 23.26
N GLU A 75 16.28 -6.17 24.16
CA GLU A 75 16.74 -6.35 25.53
C GLU A 75 18.02 -7.20 25.61
N GLN A 76 18.17 -8.19 24.74
CA GLN A 76 19.35 -9.08 24.71
C GLN A 76 20.51 -8.49 23.89
N ASN A 77 20.21 -7.98 22.70
CA ASN A 77 21.16 -7.39 21.76
C ASN A 77 20.44 -6.37 20.84
N PRO A 78 20.53 -5.06 21.16
CA PRO A 78 19.91 -3.99 20.37
C PRO A 78 20.29 -3.99 18.88
N GLY A 79 21.50 -4.45 18.54
CA GLY A 79 21.97 -4.52 17.16
C GLY A 79 21.15 -5.49 16.33
N ASP A 80 20.77 -6.64 16.89
CA ASP A 80 19.97 -7.64 16.18
C ASP A 80 18.54 -7.17 15.94
N ALA A 81 17.92 -6.51 16.92
CA ALA A 81 16.61 -5.91 16.74
C ALA A 81 16.61 -4.88 15.59
N GLN A 82 17.67 -4.09 15.48
CA GLN A 82 17.85 -3.15 14.39
C GLN A 82 18.01 -3.87 13.04
N VAL A 83 18.82 -4.93 12.98
CA VAL A 83 19.00 -5.74 11.75
C VAL A 83 17.67 -6.35 11.30
N VAL A 84 16.91 -6.94 12.22
CA VAL A 84 15.59 -7.53 11.91
C VAL A 84 14.61 -6.45 11.46
N TRP A 85 14.59 -5.29 12.10
CA TRP A 85 13.73 -4.18 11.68
C TRP A 85 14.05 -3.69 10.25
N ILE A 86 15.34 -3.54 9.92
CA ILE A 86 15.77 -3.17 8.56
C ILE A 86 15.32 -4.23 7.56
N ARG A 87 15.52 -5.51 7.86
CA ARG A 87 15.07 -6.62 7.01
C ARG A 87 13.55 -6.59 6.79
N ILE A 88 12.75 -6.41 7.86
CA ILE A 88 11.28 -6.30 7.74
C ILE A 88 10.89 -5.16 6.79
N ARG A 89 11.58 -4.01 6.87
CA ARG A 89 11.32 -2.87 5.99
C ARG A 89 11.66 -3.16 4.54
N GLU A 90 12.82 -3.76 4.29
CA GLU A 90 13.25 -4.14 2.94
C GLU A 90 12.27 -5.13 2.33
N GLU A 91 11.86 -6.15 3.08
CA GLU A 91 10.86 -7.12 2.63
C GLU A 91 9.49 -6.48 2.40
N ALA A 92 9.04 -5.57 3.27
CA ALA A 92 7.81 -4.82 3.05
C ALA A 92 7.88 -3.95 1.78
N GLN A 93 9.04 -3.37 1.47
CA GLN A 93 9.26 -2.64 0.22
C GLN A 93 9.25 -3.58 -1.00
N CYS A 94 9.89 -4.75 -0.91
CA CYS A 94 9.87 -5.77 -1.96
C CYS A 94 8.45 -6.33 -2.19
N GLU A 95 7.70 -6.59 -1.12
CA GLU A 95 6.30 -7.03 -1.18
C GLU A 95 5.42 -5.99 -1.87
N LEU A 96 5.57 -4.71 -1.50
CA LEU A 96 4.87 -3.60 -2.15
C LEU A 96 5.28 -3.46 -3.63
N ALA A 97 6.57 -3.52 -3.93
CA ALA A 97 7.10 -3.36 -5.28
C ALA A 97 6.73 -4.52 -6.21
N SER A 98 6.62 -5.74 -5.68
CA SER A 98 6.16 -6.92 -6.43
C SER A 98 4.66 -6.96 -6.64
N GLY A 99 3.88 -6.28 -5.79
CA GLY A 99 2.42 -6.27 -5.86
C GLY A 99 1.76 -7.54 -5.30
N HIS A 100 2.54 -8.44 -4.69
CA HIS A 100 2.04 -9.71 -4.16
C HIS A 100 1.03 -9.50 -3.03
N ARG A 101 1.19 -8.47 -2.20
CA ARG A 101 0.23 -8.15 -1.15
C ARG A 101 -1.16 -7.84 -1.70
N THR A 102 -1.24 -6.97 -2.72
CA THR A 102 -2.50 -6.64 -3.39
C THR A 102 -3.08 -7.88 -4.05
N ALA A 103 -2.24 -8.68 -4.71
CA ALA A 103 -2.66 -9.92 -5.36
C ALA A 103 -3.27 -10.91 -4.35
N GLN A 104 -2.68 -11.04 -3.16
CA GLN A 104 -3.20 -11.91 -2.08
C GLN A 104 -4.55 -11.43 -1.54
N VAL A 105 -4.78 -10.12 -1.44
CA VAL A 105 -6.07 -9.57 -0.98
C VAL A 105 -7.20 -9.85 -1.99
N LEU A 106 -6.89 -9.81 -3.28
CA LEU A 106 -7.86 -10.07 -4.37
C LEU A 106 -8.15 -11.57 -4.56
N GLU A 107 -7.29 -12.43 -4.02
CA GLU A 107 -7.41 -13.88 -4.09
C GLU A 107 -8.46 -14.42 -3.11
N TRP A 108 -9.72 -14.08 -3.32
CA TRP A 108 -10.80 -14.43 -2.40
C TRP A 108 -11.08 -15.95 -2.30
N ARG A 109 -10.73 -16.72 -3.35
CA ARG A 109 -10.87 -18.19 -3.35
C ARG A 109 -9.59 -18.93 -2.92
N GLY A 110 -8.49 -18.23 -2.70
CA GLY A 110 -7.19 -18.87 -2.48
C GLY A 110 -6.66 -19.62 -3.73
N GLU A 111 -7.07 -19.20 -4.94
CA GLU A 111 -6.65 -19.84 -6.19
C GLU A 111 -5.39 -19.16 -6.77
N PRO A 112 -4.27 -19.87 -6.97
CA PRO A 112 -3.04 -19.29 -7.52
C PRO A 112 -3.23 -18.61 -8.89
N PHE A 113 -4.20 -19.05 -9.67
CA PHE A 113 -4.52 -18.46 -10.97
C PHE A 113 -5.07 -17.03 -10.85
N GLN A 114 -5.88 -16.72 -9.83
CA GLN A 114 -6.38 -15.36 -9.59
C GLN A 114 -5.23 -14.39 -9.33
N ARG A 115 -4.27 -14.82 -8.49
CA ARG A 115 -3.03 -14.09 -8.21
C ARG A 115 -2.22 -13.85 -9.48
N ALA A 116 -1.98 -14.90 -10.27
CA ALA A 116 -1.23 -14.80 -11.53
C ALA A 116 -1.91 -13.86 -12.53
N ARG A 117 -3.25 -13.91 -12.64
CA ARG A 117 -4.04 -13.03 -13.51
C ARG A 117 -3.88 -11.55 -13.13
N PHE A 118 -3.96 -11.22 -11.84
CA PHE A 118 -3.73 -9.85 -11.37
C PHE A 118 -2.31 -9.37 -11.70
N LEU A 119 -1.29 -10.19 -11.40
CA LEU A 119 0.11 -9.83 -11.67
C LEU A 119 0.36 -9.61 -13.17
N ALA A 120 -0.24 -10.44 -14.04
CA ALA A 120 -0.14 -10.26 -15.48
C ALA A 120 -0.75 -8.92 -15.98
N ILE A 121 -1.94 -8.55 -15.46
CA ILE A 121 -2.57 -7.25 -15.78
C ILE A 121 -1.68 -6.10 -15.31
N ARG A 122 -1.20 -6.18 -14.07
CA ARG A 122 -0.34 -5.17 -13.45
C ARG A 122 0.96 -4.99 -14.23
N ASP A 123 1.62 -6.08 -14.61
CA ASP A 123 2.88 -6.05 -15.36
C ASP A 123 2.67 -5.49 -16.77
N SER A 124 1.53 -5.80 -17.41
CA SER A 124 1.14 -5.18 -18.69
C SER A 124 0.98 -3.65 -18.56
N PHE A 125 0.32 -3.18 -17.49
CA PHE A 125 0.13 -1.74 -17.26
C PHE A 125 1.44 -1.03 -16.92
N ARG A 126 2.29 -1.64 -16.08
CA ARG A 126 3.63 -1.09 -15.77
C ARG A 126 4.56 -1.12 -16.98
N GLY A 127 4.46 -2.12 -17.85
CA GLY A 127 5.26 -2.21 -19.07
C GLY A 127 4.90 -1.13 -20.10
N SER A 128 3.61 -0.86 -20.28
CA SER A 128 3.11 0.20 -21.18
C SER A 128 3.29 1.60 -20.60
N THR A 129 3.13 1.73 -19.28
CA THR A 129 3.19 3.00 -18.55
C THR A 129 4.09 2.84 -17.32
N PRO A 130 5.43 2.87 -17.48
CA PRO A 130 6.34 2.72 -16.34
C PRO A 130 6.14 3.85 -15.31
N PRO A 131 5.99 3.56 -14.01
CA PRO A 131 5.80 4.59 -12.99
C PRO A 131 7.06 5.46 -12.81
N GLN A 132 6.87 6.77 -12.70
CA GLN A 132 7.97 7.71 -12.42
C GLN A 132 8.29 7.87 -10.93
N ASN A 133 7.32 7.54 -10.06
CA ASN A 133 7.43 7.66 -8.61
C ASN A 133 6.45 6.70 -7.91
N GLY A 134 6.51 6.65 -6.58
CA GLY A 134 5.66 5.76 -5.78
C GLY A 134 4.15 6.05 -5.89
N ILE A 135 3.75 7.29 -6.14
CA ILE A 135 2.33 7.66 -6.30
C ILE A 135 1.81 7.11 -7.63
N GLU A 136 2.55 7.28 -8.73
CA GLU A 136 2.21 6.67 -10.01
C GLU A 136 2.16 5.15 -9.92
N ALA A 137 3.10 4.52 -9.21
CA ALA A 137 3.11 3.08 -9.02
C ALA A 137 1.84 2.59 -8.31
N ALA A 138 1.42 3.27 -7.24
CA ALA A 138 0.19 2.95 -6.51
C ALA A 138 -1.07 3.17 -7.38
N LEU A 139 -1.11 4.22 -8.20
CA LEU A 139 -2.21 4.45 -9.13
C LEU A 139 -2.27 3.36 -10.22
N ILE A 140 -1.13 2.94 -10.76
CA ILE A 140 -1.10 1.83 -11.72
C ILE A 140 -1.60 0.53 -11.09
N ASP A 141 -1.19 0.24 -9.85
CA ASP A 141 -1.67 -0.94 -9.12
C ASP A 141 -3.19 -0.85 -8.86
N THR A 142 -3.70 0.34 -8.52
CA THR A 142 -5.14 0.61 -8.38
C THR A 142 -5.90 0.46 -9.70
N ALA A 143 -5.30 0.83 -10.82
CA ALA A 143 -5.88 0.64 -12.14
C ALA A 143 -5.94 -0.85 -12.50
N ALA A 144 -4.89 -1.61 -12.19
CA ALA A 144 -4.85 -3.06 -12.39
C ALA A 144 -5.92 -3.78 -11.56
N GLU A 145 -6.09 -3.40 -10.29
CA GLU A 145 -7.18 -3.88 -9.43
C GLU A 145 -8.55 -3.60 -10.06
N ALA A 146 -8.83 -2.33 -10.40
CA ALA A 146 -10.13 -1.94 -10.93
C ALA A 146 -10.45 -2.60 -12.29
N PHE A 147 -9.43 -2.87 -13.11
CA PHE A 147 -9.60 -3.62 -14.35
C PHE A 147 -9.86 -5.11 -14.09
N GLY A 148 -9.17 -5.71 -13.11
CA GLY A 148 -9.44 -7.07 -12.66
C GLY A 148 -10.89 -7.24 -12.17
N ASP A 149 -11.36 -6.32 -11.32
CA ASP A 149 -12.76 -6.27 -10.86
C ASP A 149 -13.74 -6.18 -12.03
N TYR A 150 -13.45 -5.33 -13.03
CA TYR A 150 -14.29 -5.19 -14.21
C TYR A 150 -14.41 -6.51 -14.99
N LEU A 151 -13.31 -7.23 -15.19
CA LEU A 151 -13.34 -8.52 -15.88
C LEU A 151 -14.18 -9.56 -15.12
N GLU A 152 -14.02 -9.64 -13.79
CA GLU A 152 -14.77 -10.57 -12.94
C GLU A 152 -16.28 -10.26 -12.94
N TRP A 153 -16.66 -8.99 -12.74
CA TRP A 153 -18.07 -8.61 -12.77
C TRP A 153 -18.70 -8.74 -14.16
N SER A 154 -17.92 -8.53 -15.23
CA SER A 154 -18.40 -8.77 -16.60
C SER A 154 -18.62 -10.25 -16.88
N GLU A 155 -17.73 -11.12 -16.40
CA GLU A 155 -17.89 -12.58 -16.47
C GLU A 155 -19.16 -13.02 -15.73
N HIS A 156 -19.37 -12.53 -14.50
CA HIS A 156 -20.59 -12.82 -13.73
C HIS A 156 -21.86 -12.34 -14.44
N PHE A 157 -21.86 -11.12 -14.98
CA PHE A 157 -22.97 -10.60 -15.77
C PHE A 157 -23.29 -11.50 -16.96
N HIS A 158 -22.29 -11.86 -17.77
CA HIS A 158 -22.49 -12.72 -18.93
C HIS A 158 -22.97 -14.12 -18.56
N MET A 159 -22.43 -14.70 -17.48
CA MET A 159 -22.86 -16.00 -16.96
C MET A 159 -24.33 -15.97 -16.54
N GLN A 160 -24.75 -14.94 -15.79
CA GLN A 160 -26.15 -14.79 -15.33
C GLN A 160 -27.11 -14.59 -16.49
N VAL A 161 -26.78 -13.71 -17.44
CA VAL A 161 -27.61 -13.47 -18.64
C VAL A 161 -27.73 -14.75 -19.47
N SER A 162 -26.62 -15.48 -19.68
CA SER A 162 -26.64 -16.72 -20.46
C SER A 162 -27.45 -17.81 -19.78
N SER A 163 -27.32 -17.94 -18.46
CA SER A 163 -28.07 -18.90 -17.66
C SER A 163 -29.58 -18.63 -17.71
N GLU A 164 -29.98 -17.35 -17.69
CA GLU A 164 -31.39 -16.97 -17.81
C GLU A 164 -31.95 -17.33 -19.19
N VAL A 165 -31.21 -17.02 -20.26
CA VAL A 165 -31.60 -17.37 -21.64
C VAL A 165 -31.71 -18.89 -21.82
N GLU A 166 -30.78 -19.66 -21.27
CA GLU A 166 -30.83 -21.12 -21.31
C GLU A 166 -32.01 -21.68 -20.52
N SER A 167 -32.29 -21.13 -19.34
CA SER A 167 -33.45 -21.51 -18.53
C SER A 167 -34.77 -21.21 -19.27
N GLU A 168 -34.89 -20.02 -19.88
CA GLU A 168 -36.06 -19.60 -20.66
C GLU A 168 -36.26 -20.51 -21.88
N ARG A 169 -35.17 -20.80 -22.62
CA ARG A 169 -35.21 -21.71 -23.76
C ARG A 169 -35.64 -23.12 -23.35
N HIS A 170 -35.04 -23.67 -22.30
CA HIS A 170 -35.40 -24.99 -21.78
C HIS A 170 -36.87 -25.03 -21.38
N GLN A 171 -37.39 -23.97 -20.76
CA GLN A 171 -38.78 -23.87 -20.37
C GLN A 171 -39.73 -23.78 -21.58
N LEU A 172 -39.40 -22.96 -22.58
CA LEU A 172 -40.17 -22.90 -23.83
C LEU A 172 -40.23 -24.25 -24.55
N GLU A 173 -39.10 -24.97 -24.59
CA GLU A 173 -38.99 -26.27 -25.25
C GLU A 173 -39.78 -27.38 -24.52
N HIS A 174 -39.81 -27.38 -23.18
CA HIS A 174 -40.42 -28.47 -22.40
C HIS A 174 -41.83 -28.15 -21.88
N GLU A 175 -42.13 -26.89 -21.58
CA GLU A 175 -43.40 -26.46 -20.97
C GLU A 175 -44.27 -25.67 -21.95
N GLY A 176 -43.74 -25.26 -23.12
CA GLY A 176 -44.49 -24.57 -24.17
C GLY A 176 -44.95 -23.15 -23.82
N GLY A 177 -44.44 -22.58 -22.73
CA GLY A 177 -44.80 -21.26 -22.23
C GLY A 177 -43.57 -20.39 -21.97
N TRP A 178 -43.68 -19.11 -22.29
CA TRP A 178 -42.71 -18.10 -21.86
C TRP A 178 -42.96 -17.78 -20.39
N ASN A 179 -41.90 -17.74 -19.59
CA ASN A 179 -41.95 -17.37 -18.19
C ASN A 179 -41.09 -16.12 -17.98
N PRO A 180 -41.62 -15.04 -17.38
CA PRO A 180 -40.82 -13.87 -17.10
C PRO A 180 -39.67 -14.19 -16.14
N PRO A 181 -38.55 -13.46 -16.24
CA PRO A 181 -37.42 -13.65 -15.34
C PRO A 181 -37.81 -13.57 -13.87
N ARG A 182 -37.18 -14.42 -13.05
CA ARG A 182 -37.36 -14.32 -11.60
C ARG A 182 -36.83 -12.96 -11.15
N LEU A 183 -37.61 -12.24 -10.34
CA LEU A 183 -37.22 -10.93 -9.81
C LEU A 183 -35.80 -10.94 -9.22
N SER A 184 -35.44 -12.00 -8.49
CA SER A 184 -34.10 -12.18 -7.94
C SER A 184 -32.98 -12.31 -8.97
N MET A 185 -33.25 -12.87 -10.16
CA MET A 185 -32.25 -12.99 -11.22
C MET A 185 -32.09 -11.68 -11.98
N ALA A 186 -33.19 -10.99 -12.29
CA ALA A 186 -33.14 -9.67 -12.90
C ALA A 186 -32.35 -8.68 -12.00
N ASP A 187 -32.60 -8.69 -10.69
CA ASP A 187 -31.86 -7.90 -9.70
C ASP A 187 -30.37 -8.26 -9.67
N ALA A 188 -30.03 -9.55 -9.78
CA ALA A 188 -28.65 -10.02 -9.80
C ALA A 188 -27.90 -9.59 -11.08
N ILE A 189 -28.56 -9.68 -12.24
CA ILE A 189 -28.01 -9.20 -13.52
C ILE A 189 -27.76 -7.69 -13.46
N GLU A 190 -28.72 -6.92 -12.95
CA GLU A 190 -28.57 -5.47 -12.79
C GLU A 190 -27.45 -5.13 -11.79
N GLN A 191 -27.35 -5.87 -10.68
CA GLN A 191 -26.26 -5.69 -9.73
C GLN A 191 -24.89 -5.93 -10.37
N SER A 192 -24.71 -7.05 -11.07
CA SER A 192 -23.44 -7.36 -11.74
C SER A 192 -23.07 -6.32 -12.79
N SER A 193 -24.04 -5.86 -13.59
CA SER A 193 -23.85 -4.80 -14.57
C SER A 193 -23.38 -3.49 -13.93
N ARG A 194 -24.04 -3.04 -12.85
CA ARG A 194 -23.64 -1.83 -12.12
C ARG A 194 -22.25 -1.95 -11.49
N MET A 195 -21.91 -3.13 -10.98
CA MET A 195 -20.59 -3.38 -10.40
C MET A 195 -19.48 -3.35 -11.46
N ALA A 196 -19.72 -3.94 -12.63
CA ALA A 196 -18.80 -3.86 -13.77
C ALA A 196 -18.60 -2.40 -14.22
N GLU A 197 -19.68 -1.63 -14.38
CA GLU A 197 -19.60 -0.22 -14.76
C GLU A 197 -18.83 0.63 -13.72
N ARG A 198 -19.09 0.39 -12.43
CA ARG A 198 -18.38 1.07 -11.33
C ARG A 198 -16.88 0.76 -11.36
N ALA A 199 -16.51 -0.50 -11.58
CA ALA A 199 -15.12 -0.92 -11.69
C ALA A 199 -14.44 -0.29 -12.90
N TYR A 200 -15.08 -0.31 -14.06
CA TYR A 200 -14.57 0.32 -15.28
C TYR A 200 -14.40 1.84 -15.14
N THR A 201 -15.37 2.52 -14.52
CA THR A 201 -15.27 3.96 -14.24
C THR A 201 -14.12 4.30 -13.30
N ARG A 202 -13.89 3.48 -12.27
CA ARG A 202 -12.74 3.61 -11.37
C ARG A 202 -11.43 3.44 -12.15
N PHE A 203 -11.33 2.43 -13.01
CA PHE A 203 -10.18 2.22 -13.88
C PHE A 203 -9.87 3.47 -14.74
N LEU A 204 -10.86 3.98 -15.48
CA LEU A 204 -10.68 5.17 -16.34
C LEU A 204 -10.26 6.42 -15.55
N ARG A 205 -10.85 6.64 -14.37
CA ARG A 205 -10.49 7.76 -13.48
C ARG A 205 -9.03 7.65 -13.03
N THR A 206 -8.59 6.46 -12.65
CA THR A 206 -7.22 6.22 -12.20
C THR A 206 -6.21 6.46 -13.32
N ILE A 207 -6.48 5.98 -14.54
CA ILE A 207 -5.63 6.26 -15.70
C ILE A 207 -5.55 7.76 -16.00
N LYS A 208 -6.68 8.47 -15.95
CA LYS A 208 -6.72 9.92 -16.09
C LYS A 208 -5.84 10.62 -15.04
N MET A 209 -5.88 10.16 -13.78
CA MET A 209 -5.03 10.72 -12.71
C MET A 209 -3.54 10.52 -12.99
N VAL A 210 -3.13 9.37 -13.51
CA VAL A 210 -1.72 9.14 -13.91
C VAL A 210 -1.29 10.13 -14.99
N HIS A 211 -2.10 10.32 -16.04
CA HIS A 211 -1.80 11.29 -17.09
C HIS A 211 -1.73 12.74 -16.55
N GLU A 212 -2.64 13.10 -15.66
CA GLU A 212 -2.69 14.43 -15.08
C GLU A 212 -1.48 14.72 -14.17
N LEU A 213 -1.02 13.73 -13.41
CA LEU A 213 0.21 13.84 -12.61
C LEU A 213 1.43 14.11 -13.50
N ARG A 214 1.55 13.43 -14.64
CA ARG A 214 2.65 13.66 -15.59
C ARG A 214 2.60 15.04 -16.22
N ARG A 215 1.38 15.50 -16.54
CA ARG A 215 1.15 16.82 -17.11
C ARG A 215 1.52 17.93 -16.13
N THR A 216 1.15 17.78 -14.86
CA THR A 216 1.38 18.78 -13.81
C THR A 216 2.80 18.73 -13.24
N SER A 217 3.40 17.55 -13.10
CA SER A 217 4.78 17.39 -12.61
C SER A 217 5.82 17.94 -13.60
N SER A 218 5.44 18.12 -14.87
CA SER A 218 6.26 18.80 -15.88
C SER A 218 6.25 20.35 -15.74
N SER A 219 5.58 20.89 -14.71
CA SER A 219 5.41 22.33 -14.49
C SER A 219 6.45 22.91 -13.51
N ILE A 220 7.47 23.57 -14.08
CA ILE A 220 8.19 24.76 -13.59
C ILE A 220 8.65 24.76 -12.12
N TYR A 221 9.95 24.52 -11.94
CA TYR A 221 10.66 24.90 -10.70
C TYR A 221 11.18 26.34 -10.87
N VAL A 222 10.63 27.30 -10.12
CA VAL A 222 11.22 28.64 -9.99
C VAL A 222 12.31 28.55 -8.92
N GLY A 223 13.57 28.46 -9.37
CA GLY A 223 14.71 28.65 -8.50
C GLY A 223 14.76 30.11 -8.02
N SER A 224 15.26 30.32 -6.81
CA SER A 224 15.48 31.62 -6.15
C SER A 224 15.68 32.77 -7.14
N ALA A 225 14.77 33.76 -7.10
CA ALA A 225 14.72 35.03 -7.86
C ALA A 225 15.66 35.13 -9.09
N GLY A 226 15.16 34.75 -10.27
CA GLY A 226 15.77 35.10 -11.57
C GLY A 226 15.96 33.96 -12.56
N GLN A 227 15.68 32.70 -12.19
CA GLN A 227 15.79 31.57 -13.10
C GLN A 227 14.50 30.74 -13.13
N ILE A 228 13.97 30.56 -14.34
CA ILE A 228 12.83 29.67 -14.59
C ILE A 228 13.35 28.51 -15.43
N ASN A 229 13.25 27.29 -14.90
CA ASN A 229 13.53 26.07 -15.66
C ASN A 229 12.23 25.55 -16.28
N LEU A 230 12.16 25.56 -17.62
CA LEU A 230 11.04 25.07 -18.43
C LEU A 230 11.48 23.79 -19.15
N GLY A 231 11.26 22.62 -18.53
CA GLY A 231 11.71 21.34 -19.11
C GLY A 231 13.23 21.29 -19.23
N GLN A 232 13.78 21.12 -20.45
CA GLN A 232 15.23 21.19 -20.71
C GLN A 232 15.75 22.60 -20.98
N GLN A 233 14.88 23.62 -21.00
CA GLN A 233 15.27 24.99 -21.32
C GLN A 233 15.38 25.83 -20.06
N GLN A 234 16.59 26.26 -19.74
CA GLN A 234 16.86 27.24 -18.68
C GLN A 234 16.68 28.64 -19.25
N VAL A 235 15.70 29.40 -18.73
CA VAL A 235 15.47 30.79 -19.09
C VAL A 235 15.89 31.68 -17.92
N ASN A 236 16.97 32.43 -18.11
CA ASN A 236 17.39 33.48 -17.19
C ASN A 236 16.49 34.70 -17.39
N VAL A 237 15.70 35.04 -16.38
CA VAL A 237 14.87 36.25 -16.40
C VAL A 237 15.73 37.36 -15.82
N ALA A 238 16.26 38.23 -16.68
CA ALA A 238 17.03 39.39 -16.22
C ALA A 238 16.14 40.25 -15.32
N ALA A 239 16.57 40.40 -14.06
CA ALA A 239 15.95 41.34 -13.13
C ALA A 239 15.95 42.73 -13.76
N SER A 240 14.80 43.41 -13.77
CA SER A 240 14.68 44.77 -14.28
C SER A 240 15.74 45.66 -13.62
N PRO A 241 16.44 46.52 -14.38
CA PRO A 241 17.46 47.40 -13.81
C PRO A 241 16.83 48.32 -12.76
N SER A 242 17.38 48.29 -11.55
CA SER A 242 17.02 49.23 -10.48
C SER A 242 17.11 50.67 -10.99
N PRO A 243 16.16 51.55 -10.63
CA PRO A 243 16.19 52.94 -11.07
C PRO A 243 17.47 53.63 -10.56
N PRO A 244 18.03 54.57 -11.34
CA PRO A 244 19.29 55.24 -11.00
C PRO A 244 19.12 56.03 -9.70
N ASN A 245 20.06 55.81 -8.77
CA ASN A 245 20.22 56.59 -7.54
C ASN A 245 20.44 58.06 -7.91
N THR A 246 19.42 58.90 -7.70
CA THR A 246 19.54 60.35 -7.83
C THR A 246 20.38 60.89 -6.67
N VAL A 247 21.59 61.30 -6.99
CA VAL A 247 22.49 62.09 -6.15
C VAL A 247 21.96 63.52 -6.05
N GLY A 248 21.87 64.06 -4.84
CA GLY A 248 21.64 65.48 -4.54
C GLY A 248 21.05 65.64 -3.13
N GLN A 249 21.41 66.60 -2.29
CA GLN A 249 22.21 67.81 -2.42
C GLN A 249 22.53 68.31 -1.01
N ASP A 250 23.64 69.04 -0.89
CA ASP A 250 24.09 69.80 0.28
C ASP A 250 23.02 70.69 0.91
N LEU A 251 23.04 70.80 2.24
CA LEU A 251 22.40 71.88 3.00
C LEU A 251 23.46 72.60 3.84
N PRO A 252 23.53 73.95 3.79
CA PRO A 252 24.52 74.74 4.51
C PRO A 252 24.13 74.88 5.99
N LYS A 253 25.17 74.91 6.85
CA LYS A 253 25.04 75.25 8.27
C LYS A 253 24.77 76.75 8.42
N SER A 254 23.82 77.07 9.30
CA SER A 254 23.68 78.36 9.98
C SER A 254 23.67 78.10 11.48
#